data_AF-A0A9E4KYJ8-F1
#
_entry.id   AF-A0A9E4KYJ8-F1
#
_cell.length_a   1.000
_cell.length_b   1.000
_cell.length_c   1.000
_cell.angle_alpha   90.00
_cell.angle_beta   90.00
_cell.angle_gamma   90.00
#
_symmetry.space_group_name_H-M   'P 1'
#
loop_
_entity.id
_entity.type
_entity.pdbx_description
1 polymer ?
#
loop_
_entity_poly.entity_id
_entity_poly.type
_entity_poly.pdbx_seq_one_letter_code
_entity_poly.pdbx_strand_id
1 'polypeptide(L)'
;MVTIRWIMDQFRPQIGEYSPAQVINHSFHGWRHKFIYDGETLSAALEKAGFRNIERLEPGLSADEQLRGIEQHGDYVGSEAAMRYETMVYEANKP
;
A
#
# COMPACT_ATOMS: atom_id res chain seq x y z
N MET A 1 -20.05 -1.23 -11.08
CA MET A 1 -19.07 -0.33 -10.44
C MET A 1 -19.51 1.14 -10.52
N VAL A 2 -20.73 1.49 -10.11
CA VAL A 2 -21.24 2.87 -10.16
C VAL A 2 -20.72 3.70 -8.96
N THR A 3 -20.38 3.04 -7.85
CA THR A 3 -20.06 3.68 -6.57
C THR A 3 -18.69 4.37 -6.54
N ILE A 4 -17.62 3.77 -7.10
CA ILE A 4 -16.27 4.36 -7.03
C ILE A 4 -16.22 5.67 -7.81
N ARG A 5 -16.68 5.67 -9.06
CA ARG A 5 -16.69 6.87 -9.91
C ARG A 5 -17.49 8.00 -9.27
N TRP A 6 -18.69 7.71 -8.79
CA TRP A 6 -19.52 8.72 -8.13
C TRP A 6 -18.83 9.32 -6.91
N ILE A 7 -18.27 8.51 -5.99
CA ILE A 7 -17.57 9.03 -4.81
C ILE A 7 -16.39 9.92 -5.23
N MET A 8 -15.57 9.45 -6.18
CA MET A 8 -14.39 10.20 -6.61
C MET A 8 -14.75 11.51 -7.30
N ASP A 9 -15.72 11.50 -8.21
CA ASP A 9 -16.17 12.71 -8.92
C ASP A 9 -16.79 13.74 -7.96
N GLN A 10 -17.56 13.28 -6.96
CA GLN A 10 -18.25 14.18 -6.03
C GLN A 10 -17.31 14.77 -4.97
N PHE A 11 -16.39 13.97 -4.41
CA PHE A 11 -15.63 14.37 -3.23
C PHE A 11 -14.15 14.59 -3.46
N ARG A 12 -13.59 14.05 -4.56
CA ARG A 12 -12.15 14.10 -4.87
C ARG A 12 -11.86 14.25 -6.39
N PRO A 13 -12.54 15.15 -7.13
CA PRO A 13 -12.40 15.24 -8.58
C PRO A 13 -10.97 15.59 -9.04
N GLN A 14 -10.18 16.24 -8.19
CA GLN A 14 -8.81 16.65 -8.48
C GLN A 14 -7.80 15.49 -8.53
N ILE A 15 -8.13 14.33 -7.99
CA ILE A 15 -7.19 13.18 -7.94
C ILE A 15 -7.09 12.49 -9.31
N GLY A 16 -8.21 12.43 -10.06
CA GLY A 16 -8.24 11.82 -11.40
C GLY A 16 -8.00 10.31 -11.44
N GLU A 17 -7.87 9.65 -10.29
CA GLU A 17 -7.67 8.22 -10.13
C GLU A 17 -8.93 7.56 -9.52
N TYR A 18 -9.32 6.41 -10.07
CA TYR A 18 -10.56 5.72 -9.71
C TYR A 18 -10.25 4.31 -9.19
N SER A 19 -9.77 4.22 -7.95
CA SER A 19 -9.48 2.94 -7.30
C SER A 19 -10.26 2.75 -5.99
N PRO A 20 -10.49 1.49 -5.56
CA PRO A 20 -11.05 1.21 -4.24
C PRO A 20 -10.24 1.85 -3.10
N ALA A 21 -8.91 1.84 -3.18
CA ALA A 21 -8.03 2.48 -2.21
C ALA A 21 -8.31 3.98 -2.10
N GLN A 22 -8.55 4.70 -3.19
CA GLN A 22 -8.88 6.13 -3.13
C GLN A 22 -10.21 6.39 -2.40
N VAL A 23 -11.21 5.52 -2.58
CA VAL A 23 -12.49 5.61 -1.87
C VAL A 23 -12.32 5.34 -0.37
N ILE A 24 -11.52 4.34 -0.01
CA ILE A 24 -11.16 4.05 1.39
C ILE A 24 -10.43 5.26 1.98
N ASN A 25 -9.42 5.79 1.30
CA ASN A 25 -8.69 6.96 1.76
C ASN A 25 -9.58 8.18 1.97
N HIS A 26 -10.54 8.44 1.09
CA HIS A 26 -11.54 9.48 1.31
C HIS A 26 -12.31 9.26 2.62
N SER A 27 -12.79 8.04 2.86
CA SER A 27 -13.58 7.68 4.03
C SER A 27 -12.78 7.82 5.34
N PHE A 28 -11.51 7.41 5.34
CA PHE A 28 -10.64 7.43 6.51
C PHE A 28 -9.92 8.78 6.73
N HIS A 29 -9.95 9.69 5.75
CA HIS A 29 -9.31 11.00 5.88
C HIS A 29 -9.89 11.83 7.04
N GLY A 30 -11.20 11.73 7.28
CA GLY A 30 -11.87 12.40 8.40
C GLY A 30 -11.37 11.95 9.78
N TRP A 31 -10.77 10.76 9.85
CA TRP A 31 -10.19 10.18 11.06
C TRP A 31 -8.69 10.48 11.19
N ARG A 32 -8.17 11.40 10.38
CA ARG A 32 -6.75 11.81 10.35
C ARG A 32 -5.77 10.73 9.87
N HIS A 33 -6.25 9.68 9.20
CA HIS A 33 -5.35 8.79 8.46
C HIS A 33 -4.70 9.56 7.32
N LYS A 34 -3.38 9.39 7.17
CA LYS A 34 -2.60 10.04 6.12
C LYS A 34 -2.91 9.42 4.76
N PHE A 35 -2.64 8.12 4.63
CA PHE A 35 -2.95 7.35 3.44
C PHE A 35 -2.90 5.84 3.75
N ILE A 36 -3.79 5.07 3.15
CA ILE A 36 -3.85 3.60 3.19
C ILE A 36 -3.50 3.10 1.80
N TYR A 37 -2.54 2.19 1.72
CA TYR A 37 -2.10 1.60 0.47
C TYR A 37 -2.72 0.22 0.27
N ASP A 38 -3.17 -0.05 -0.95
CA ASP A 38 -3.22 -1.41 -1.48
C ASP A 38 -1.98 -1.66 -2.37
N GLY A 39 -1.83 -2.90 -2.84
CA GLY A 39 -0.67 -3.29 -3.63
C GLY A 39 -0.54 -2.57 -4.96
N GLU A 40 -1.66 -2.27 -5.62
CA GLU A 40 -1.68 -1.51 -6.89
C GLU A 40 -1.24 -0.06 -6.66
N THR A 41 -1.80 0.59 -5.64
CA THR A 41 -1.49 1.99 -5.30
C THR A 41 -0.04 2.15 -4.84
N LEU A 42 0.49 1.20 -4.05
CA LEU A 42 1.89 1.25 -3.62
C LEU A 42 2.84 1.04 -4.79
N SER A 43 2.57 0.05 -5.66
CA SER A 43 3.38 -0.20 -6.86
C SER A 43 3.40 1.03 -7.77
N ALA A 44 2.24 1.63 -8.07
CA ALA A 44 2.15 2.84 -8.88
C ALA A 44 2.92 4.03 -8.25
N ALA A 45 2.87 4.16 -6.92
CA ALA A 45 3.63 5.19 -6.21
C ALA A 45 5.15 4.97 -6.33
N LEU A 46 5.63 3.73 -6.21
CA LEU A 46 7.04 3.37 -6.39
C LEU A 46 7.51 3.67 -7.82
N GLU A 47 6.73 3.28 -8.84
CA GLU A 47 7.04 3.58 -10.24
C GLU A 47 7.13 5.09 -10.49
N LYS A 48 6.16 5.85 -10.00
CA LYS A 48 6.14 7.32 -10.13
C LYS A 48 7.34 7.98 -9.44
N ALA A 49 7.85 7.38 -8.36
CA ALA A 49 9.06 7.83 -7.67
C ALA A 49 10.36 7.43 -8.38
N GLY A 50 10.28 6.69 -9.49
CA GLY A 50 11.40 6.27 -10.32
C GLY A 50 11.99 4.90 -9.97
N PHE A 51 11.34 4.15 -9.06
CA PHE A 51 11.74 2.77 -8.78
C PHE A 51 11.32 1.82 -9.93
N ARG A 52 12.04 0.71 -10.04
CA ARG A 52 11.88 -0.35 -11.05
C ARG A 52 12.02 -1.71 -10.38
N ASN A 53 11.70 -2.78 -11.11
CA ASN A 53 11.78 -4.17 -10.63
C ASN A 53 11.04 -4.34 -9.29
N ILE A 54 9.80 -3.86 -9.25
CA ILE A 54 8.97 -3.90 -8.03
C ILE A 54 8.45 -5.32 -7.84
N GLU A 55 8.82 -5.94 -6.73
CA GLU A 55 8.41 -7.30 -6.37
C GLU A 55 7.73 -7.29 -5.01
N ARG A 56 6.60 -8.00 -4.90
CA ARG A 56 5.95 -8.24 -3.60
C ARG A 56 6.61 -9.44 -2.94
N LEU A 57 6.99 -9.28 -1.68
CA LEU A 57 7.62 -10.33 -0.88
C LEU A 57 6.79 -10.65 0.36
N GLU A 58 7.07 -11.81 0.94
CA GLU A 58 6.56 -12.17 2.26
C GLU A 58 7.34 -11.44 3.37
N PRO A 59 6.69 -11.08 4.49
CA PRO A 59 7.37 -10.48 5.64
C PRO A 59 8.59 -11.30 6.08
N GLY A 60 9.70 -10.60 6.31
CA GLY A 60 10.98 -11.19 6.70
C GLY A 60 11.82 -11.77 5.56
N LEU A 61 11.28 -11.89 4.34
CA LEU A 61 12.01 -12.36 3.16
C LEU A 61 12.54 -11.19 2.32
N SER A 62 13.70 -11.41 1.71
CA SER A 62 14.39 -10.46 0.82
C SER A 62 15.43 -11.19 -0.02
N ALA A 63 15.63 -10.72 -1.26
CA ALA A 63 16.72 -11.19 -2.11
C ALA A 63 18.08 -10.70 -1.56
N ASP A 64 18.12 -9.47 -1.04
CA ASP A 64 19.27 -8.95 -0.29
C ASP A 64 19.28 -9.51 1.13
N GLU A 65 20.36 -10.18 1.50
CA GLU A 65 20.52 -10.80 2.82
C GLU A 65 20.50 -9.77 3.96
N GLN A 66 20.93 -8.53 3.70
CA GLN A 66 20.96 -7.45 4.69
C GLN A 66 19.57 -6.92 5.04
N LEU A 67 18.58 -7.16 4.18
CA LEU A 67 17.21 -6.68 4.38
C LEU A 67 16.27 -7.75 4.95
N ARG A 68 16.73 -9.01 5.09
CA ARG A 68 15.95 -10.08 5.69
C ARG A 68 15.68 -9.79 7.16
N GLY A 69 14.46 -10.06 7.61
CA GLY A 69 14.04 -9.88 9.01
C GLY A 69 13.97 -8.43 9.52
N ILE A 70 14.04 -7.42 8.64
CA ILE A 70 13.86 -6.01 9.04
C ILE A 70 12.42 -5.74 9.48
N GLU A 71 11.44 -6.29 8.77
CA GLU A 71 10.05 -6.18 9.19
C GLU A 71 9.75 -7.20 10.31
N GLN A 72 9.37 -6.68 11.48
CA GLN A 72 9.13 -7.36 12.74
C GLN A 72 7.80 -6.96 13.40
N HIS A 73 6.95 -6.19 12.72
CA HIS A 73 5.68 -5.72 13.30
C HIS A 73 4.80 -6.86 13.84
N GLY A 74 4.84 -8.03 13.18
CA GLY A 74 4.09 -9.23 13.59
C GLY A 74 4.44 -9.77 14.97
N ASP A 75 5.68 -9.55 15.43
CA ASP A 75 6.13 -9.99 16.76
C ASP A 75 5.33 -9.28 17.87
N TYR A 76 4.87 -8.05 17.59
CA TYR A 76 4.07 -7.26 18.53
C TYR A 76 2.58 -7.55 18.46
N VAL A 77 2.07 -7.93 17.29
CA VAL A 77 0.64 -8.25 17.08
C VAL A 77 0.28 -9.59 17.72
N GLY A 78 1.26 -10.49 17.91
CA GLY A 78 1.04 -11.81 18.51
C GLY A 78 0.17 -12.75 17.65
N SER A 79 -0.08 -12.37 16.40
CA SER A 79 -0.86 -13.12 15.42
C SER A 79 -0.23 -12.94 14.05
N GLU A 80 0.37 -14.01 13.54
CA GLU A 80 0.97 -14.04 12.20
C GLU A 80 -0.09 -13.77 11.12
N ALA A 81 -1.30 -14.29 11.28
CA ALA A 81 -2.40 -14.08 10.34
C ALA A 81 -2.83 -12.61 10.25
N ALA A 82 -2.90 -11.91 11.39
CA ALA A 82 -3.24 -10.48 11.40
C ALA A 82 -2.13 -9.64 10.76
N MET A 83 -0.87 -9.91 11.10
CA MET A 83 0.27 -9.22 10.47
C MET A 83 0.30 -9.43 8.95
N ARG A 84 0.09 -10.66 8.46
CA ARG A 84 0.05 -10.94 7.02
C ARG A 84 -1.11 -10.24 6.30
N TYR A 85 -2.19 -9.93 7.02
CA TYR A 85 -3.33 -9.21 6.47
C TYR A 85 -3.09 -7.69 6.43
N GLU A 86 -2.43 -7.14 7.46
CA GLU A 86 -2.23 -5.70 7.62
C GLU A 86 -0.95 -5.17 6.96
N THR A 87 0.04 -6.04 6.74
CA THR A 87 1.35 -5.68 6.18
C THR A 87 1.51 -6.18 4.76
N MET A 88 2.01 -5.31 3.88
CA MET A 88 2.53 -5.70 2.56
C MET A 88 3.98 -5.25 2.44
N VAL A 89 4.85 -6.14 1.95
CA VAL A 89 6.27 -5.85 1.73
C VAL A 89 6.54 -5.83 0.23
N TYR A 90 7.24 -4.78 -0.22
CA TYR A 90 7.66 -4.61 -1.60
C TYR A 90 9.15 -4.25 -1.65
N GLU A 91 9.89 -4.95 -2.49
CA GLU A 91 11.28 -4.64 -2.82
C GLU A 91 11.32 -3.99 -4.20
N ALA A 92 12.13 -2.95 -4.36
CA ALA A 92 12.28 -2.25 -5.64
C ALA A 92 13.64 -1.58 -5.75
N ASN A 93 14.14 -1.42 -6.97
CA ASN A 93 15.45 -0.86 -7.27
C ASN A 93 15.30 0.53 -7.87
N LYS A 94 16.13 1.48 -7.42
CA LYS A 94 16.23 2.79 -8.08
C LYS A 94 17.46 2.79 -8.99
N PRO A 95 17.29 3.01 -10.31
CA PRO A 95 18.41 3.04 -11.26
C PRO A 95 19.33 4.25 -11.04
#